data_AF-A0A059G8A6-F1
#
_entry.id   AF-A0A059G8A6-F1
#
_cell.length_a   1.000
_cell.length_b   1.000
_cell.length_c   1.000
_cell.angle_alpha   90.00
_cell.angle_beta   90.00
_cell.angle_gamma   90.00
#
_symmetry.space_group_name_H-M   'P 1'
#
loop_
_entity.id
_entity.type
_entity.pdbx_description
1 polymer ?
#
loop_
_entity_poly.entity_id
_entity_poly.type
_entity_poly.pdbx_seq_one_letter_code
_entity_poly.pdbx_strand_id
1 'polypeptide(L)' 'MLRWAIIFLVVALVAAVLGFGGIAGTAAGIAKLLALIFIVLFVVSLIFGGLRRG' A
#
# COMPACT_ATOMS: atom_id res chain seq x y z
N MET A 1 -11.03 19.84 17.82
CA MET A 1 -10.54 18.58 17.22
C MET A 1 -11.67 17.67 16.76
N LEU A 2 -12.63 17.31 17.62
CA LEU A 2 -13.73 16.39 17.28
C LEU A 2 -14.57 16.81 16.05
N ARG A 3 -14.89 18.10 15.94
CA ARG A 3 -15.61 18.66 14.77
C ARG A 3 -14.84 18.45 13.46
N TRP A 4 -13.52 18.65 13.46
CA TRP A 4 -12.68 18.44 12.27
C TRP A 4 -12.60 16.96 11.89
N ALA A 5 -12.45 16.06 12.87
CA ALA A 5 -12.44 14.61 12.62
C ALA A 5 -13.75 14.13 11.97
N ILE A 6 -14.89 14.62 12.43
CA ILE A 6 -16.21 14.29 11.86
C ILE A 6 -16.33 14.80 10.42
N ILE A 7 -15.84 16.02 10.14
CA ILE A 7 -15.83 16.58 8.78
C ILE A 7 -14.98 15.70 7.84
N PHE A 8 -13.77 15.32 8.27
CA PHE A 8 -12.91 14.45 7.47
C PHE A 8 -13.51 13.05 7.26
N LEU A 9 -14.20 12.50 8.26
CA LEU A 9 -14.90 11.22 8.15
C LEU A 9 -15.97 11.25 7.05
N VAL A 10 -16.80 12.30 7.04
CA VAL A 10 -17.86 12.46 6.03
C VAL A 10 -17.25 12.64 4.64
N VAL A 11 -16.20 13.46 4.52
CA VAL A 11 -15.50 13.67 3.24
C VAL A 11 -14.91 12.36 2.71
N ALA A 12 -14.29 11.55 3.57
CA ALA A 12 -13.73 10.26 3.19
C ALA A 12 -14.80 9.27 2.71
N LEU A 13 -15.95 9.22 3.38
CA LEU A 13 -17.11 8.39 3.00
C LEU A 13 -17.69 8.82 1.64
N VAL A 14 -17.87 10.12 1.45
CA VAL A 14 -18.36 10.68 0.18
C VAL A 14 -17.37 10.40 -0.94
N ALA A 15 -16.07 10.61 -0.72
CA ALA A 15 -15.04 10.29 -1.70
C ALA A 15 -15.02 8.80 -2.06
N ALA A 16 -15.16 7.92 -1.05
CA ALA A 16 -15.22 6.47 -1.25
C ALA A 16 -16.39 6.05 -2.14
N VAL A 17 -17.59 6.62 -1.94
CA VAL A 17 -18.79 6.32 -2.74
C VAL A 17 -18.71 6.98 -4.14
N LEU A 18 -18.18 8.19 -4.25
CA LEU A 18 -18.18 8.96 -5.50
C LEU A 18 -17.14 8.53 -6.54
N GLY A 19 -16.18 7.65 -6.20
CA GLY A 19 -15.25 7.17 -7.22
C GLY A 19 -13.86 6.75 -6.75
N PHE A 20 -13.56 6.77 -5.45
CA PHE A 20 -12.27 6.27 -4.96
C PHE A 20 -12.03 4.78 -5.27
N GLY A 21 -13.08 4.02 -5.61
CA GLY A 21 -12.97 2.63 -6.06
C GLY A 21 -12.10 2.44 -7.32
N GLY A 22 -12.10 3.40 -8.26
CA GLY A 22 -11.25 3.33 -9.46
C GLY A 22 -9.75 3.50 -9.14
N ILE A 23 -9.44 4.42 -8.24
CA ILE A 23 -8.06 4.68 -7.76
C ILE A 23 -7.58 3.51 -6.88
N ALA A 24 -8.48 2.91 -6.10
CA ALA A 24 -8.17 1.70 -5.32
C ALA A 24 -7.73 0.54 -6.23
N GLY A 25 -8.36 0.38 -7.41
CA GLY A 25 -7.98 -0.64 -8.39
C GLY A 25 -6.58 -0.42 -8.97
N THR A 26 -6.25 0.80 -9.39
CA THR A 26 -4.91 1.12 -9.94
C THR A 26 -3.83 1.05 -8.87
N ALA A 27 -4.11 1.56 -7.67
CA ALA A 27 -3.23 1.48 -6.52
C ALA A 27 -2.97 0.02 -6.11
N ALA A 28 -3.99 -0.85 -6.13
CA ALA A 28 -3.83 -2.27 -5.86
C ALA A 28 -2.96 -2.98 -6.92
N GLY A 29 -3.05 -2.58 -8.19
CA GLY A 29 -2.17 -3.07 -9.25
C GLY A 29 -0.70 -2.70 -9.01
N ILE A 30 -0.44 -1.43 -8.69
CA ILE A 30 0.91 -0.93 -8.39
C ILE A 30 1.47 -1.60 -7.13
N ALA A 31 0.65 -1.76 -6.09
CA ALA A 31 1.04 -2.43 -4.84
C ALA A 31 1.48 -3.89 -5.07
N LYS A 32 0.77 -4.63 -5.94
CA LYS A 32 1.15 -6.01 -6.31
C LYS A 32 2.51 -6.05 -7.00
N LEU A 33 2.77 -5.13 -7.91
CA LEU A 33 4.06 -5.05 -8.61
C LEU A 33 5.21 -4.76 -7.63
N LEU A 34 5.00 -3.81 -6.72
CA LEU A 34 6.00 -3.44 -5.72
C LEU A 34 6.25 -4.58 -4.71
N ALA A 35 5.20 -5.27 -4.29
CA ALA A 35 5.30 -6.45 -3.43
C ALA A 35 6.08 -7.59 -4.09
N LEU A 36 5.86 -7.83 -5.39
CA LEU A 36 6.63 -8.82 -6.15
C LEU A 36 8.13 -8.45 -6.18
N ILE A 37 8.45 -7.20 -6.51
CA ILE A 37 9.84 -6.70 -6.54
C ILE A 37 10.48 -6.85 -5.15
N PHE A 38 9.75 -6.48 -4.10
CA PHE A 38 10.21 -6.64 -2.73
C PHE A 38 10.49 -8.09 -2.38
N ILE A 39 9.61 -9.02 -2.76
CA ILE A 39 9.82 -10.46 -2.53
C ILE A 39 11.06 -10.95 -3.26
N VAL A 40 11.26 -10.57 -4.52
CA VAL A 40 12.46 -10.95 -5.28
C VAL A 40 13.72 -10.42 -4.59
N LEU A 41 13.74 -9.13 -4.23
CA LEU A 41 14.87 -8.53 -3.52
C LEU A 41 15.09 -9.15 -2.14
N PHE A 42 14.02 -9.50 -1.42
CA PHE A 42 14.07 -10.15 -0.12
C PHE A 42 14.68 -11.54 -0.24
N VAL A 43 14.27 -12.34 -1.23
CA VAL A 43 14.84 -13.66 -1.50
C VAL A 43 16.31 -13.55 -1.90
N VAL A 44 16.66 -12.61 -2.79
CA VAL A 44 18.06 -12.35 -3.16
C VAL A 44 18.87 -11.91 -1.94
N SER A 45 18.34 -11.00 -1.13
CA SER A 45 18.99 -10.55 0.11
C SER A 45 19.13 -11.68 1.13
N LEU A 46 18.17 -12.60 1.22
CA LEU A 46 18.26 -13.76 2.10
C LEU A 46 19.36 -14.73 1.65
N ILE A 47 19.43 -15.01 0.34
CA ILE A 47 20.43 -15.90 -0.24
C ILE A 47 21.84 -15.29 -0.16
N PHE A 48 22.01 -14.03 -0.58
CA PHE A 48 23.32 -13.37 -0.64
C PHE A 48 23.74 -12.71 0.67
N GLY A 49 22.79 -12.27 1.49
CA GLY A 49 23.01 -11.62 2.80
C GLY A 49 23.08 -12.61 3.95
N GLY A 50 22.35 -13.72 3.89
CA GLY A 50 22.47 -14.82 4.86
C GLY A 50 23.85 -15.48 4.86
N LEU A 51 24.55 -15.47 3.71
CA LEU A 51 25.87 -16.08 3.54
C LEU A 51 27.04 -15.18 4.01
N ARG A 52 26.81 -13.91 4.37
CA ARG A 52 27.87 -12.99 4.87
C ARG A 52 27.98 -12.95 6.41
N ARG A 53 27.14 -13.71 7.12
CA ARG A 53 27.17 -13.86 8.59
C ARG A 53 27.12 -15.33 9.04
N GLY A 54 27.74 -16.22 8.27
CA GLY A 54 28.07 -17.59 8.66
C GLY A 54 29.57 -17.72 8.86
#